data_AF-A0A7D4NKN1-F1
#
_entry.id   AF-A0A7D4NKN1-F1
#
_cell.length_a   1.000
_cell.length_b   1.000
_cell.length_c   1.000
_cell.angle_alpha   90.00
_cell.angle_beta   90.00
_cell.angle_gamma   90.00
#
_symmetry.space_group_name_H-M   'P 1'
#
loop_
_entity.id
_entity.type
_entity.pdbx_description
1 polymer ?
#
loop_
_entity_poly.entity_id
_entity_poly.type
_entity_poly.pdbx_seq_one_letter_code
_entity_poly.pdbx_strand_id
1 'polypeptide(L)'
;MTIKIDQSLDTELTQQQLAEHLGLSTRQVYNLEQKGVIPKRSPNKGYDLTECVQSYLQNLTAKNENKHSTDSTKAQIEQTRLTRLRAEALEIKNENLLNQLLPKELLKAIVIRQSHHVIQTASTLPDHIETLDLNLDKQVIEVIKQTVNQVTQICHETAEGIDKAINESGDLVK
;
A
#
# COMPACT_ATOMS: atom_id res chain seq x y z
N MET A 1 -46.10 31.72 32.91
CA MET A 1 -44.72 32.22 33.13
C MET A 1 -44.27 32.77 31.78
N THR A 2 -44.57 34.04 31.54
CA THR A 2 -44.47 34.66 30.21
C THR A 2 -43.09 35.27 30.09
N ILE A 3 -42.24 34.67 29.25
CA ILE A 3 -40.91 35.20 28.97
C ILE A 3 -41.11 36.49 28.16
N LYS A 4 -40.83 37.63 28.79
CA LYS A 4 -40.65 38.89 28.09
C LYS A 4 -39.42 38.75 27.22
N ILE A 5 -39.63 38.63 25.91
CA ILE A 5 -38.58 38.90 24.93
C ILE A 5 -38.54 40.42 24.83
N ASP A 6 -37.60 41.04 25.54
CA ASP A 6 -37.26 42.45 25.35
C ASP A 6 -36.83 42.64 23.89
N GLN A 7 -37.76 43.12 23.07
CA GLN A 7 -37.49 43.68 21.76
C GLN A 7 -36.84 45.05 21.94
N SER A 8 -35.51 45.08 22.00
CA SER A 8 -34.70 46.25 21.61
C SER A 8 -33.21 45.86 21.58
N LEU A 9 -32.76 45.27 20.48
CA LEU A 9 -31.34 45.17 20.14
C LEU A 9 -31.09 45.93 18.83
N ASP A 10 -31.51 47.19 18.77
CA ASP A 10 -30.84 48.17 17.91
C ASP A 10 -29.49 48.49 18.56
N THR A 11 -28.56 47.53 18.48
CA THR A 11 -27.18 47.75 18.91
C THR A 11 -26.43 48.28 17.71
N GLU A 12 -26.42 49.59 17.55
CA GLU A 12 -25.49 50.27 16.66
C GLU A 12 -24.07 49.95 17.15
N LEU A 13 -23.42 48.99 16.50
CA LEU A 13 -22.08 48.57 16.88
C LEU A 13 -21.05 49.41 16.15
N THR A 14 -19.96 49.72 16.86
CA THR A 14 -18.76 50.27 16.25
C THR A 14 -18.02 49.18 15.47
N GLN A 15 -17.16 49.59 14.55
CA GLN A 15 -16.34 48.66 13.75
C GLN A 15 -15.48 47.73 14.62
N GLN A 16 -15.02 48.21 15.79
CA GLN A 16 -14.24 47.42 16.73
C GLN A 16 -15.08 46.32 17.38
N GLN A 17 -16.30 46.65 17.83
CA GLN A 17 -17.19 45.68 18.43
C GLN A 17 -17.67 44.64 17.40
N LEU A 18 -17.95 45.05 16.16
CA LEU A 18 -18.28 44.11 15.09
C LEU A 18 -17.12 43.15 14.79
N ALA A 19 -15.88 43.66 14.82
CA ALA A 19 -14.68 42.85 14.63
C ALA A 19 -14.53 41.78 15.73
N GLU A 20 -14.76 42.16 16.99
CA GLU A 20 -14.76 41.24 18.12
C GLU A 20 -15.85 40.16 17.99
N HIS A 21 -17.07 40.53 17.61
CA HIS A 21 -18.17 39.58 17.44
C HIS A 21 -17.97 38.59 16.28
N LEU A 22 -17.35 39.03 15.18
CA LEU A 22 -17.06 38.18 14.02
C LEU A 22 -15.72 37.44 14.14
N GLY A 23 -14.92 37.70 15.20
CA GLY A 23 -13.58 37.14 15.35
C GLY A 23 -12.59 37.61 14.27
N LEU A 24 -12.80 38.82 13.74
CA LEU A 24 -12.00 39.42 12.66
C LEU A 24 -11.17 40.58 13.19
N SER A 25 -10.15 40.99 12.44
CA SER A 25 -9.48 42.27 12.69
C SER A 25 -10.33 43.43 12.16
N THR A 26 -10.22 44.61 12.79
CA THR A 26 -10.89 45.85 12.34
C THR A 26 -10.57 46.17 10.87
N ARG A 27 -9.32 45.94 10.44
CA ARG A 27 -8.88 46.08 9.05
C ARG A 27 -9.60 45.12 8.11
N GLN A 28 -9.87 43.88 8.54
CA GLN A 28 -10.65 42.93 7.76
C GLN A 28 -12.11 43.34 7.64
N VAL A 29 -12.71 43.87 8.71
CA VAL A 29 -14.07 44.43 8.66
C VAL A 29 -14.15 45.58 7.64
N TYR A 30 -13.17 46.50 7.65
CA TYR A 30 -13.09 47.58 6.65
C TYR A 30 -12.99 47.03 5.22
N ASN A 31 -12.13 46.03 5.00
CA ASN A 31 -11.97 45.43 3.69
C ASN A 31 -13.24 44.70 3.21
N LEU A 32 -14.04 44.15 4.12
CA LEU A 32 -15.30 43.47 3.82
C LEU A 32 -16.43 44.48 3.56
N GLU A 33 -16.44 45.61 4.28
CA GLU A 33 -17.31 46.76 4.01
C GLU A 33 -17.04 47.31 2.60
N GLN A 34 -15.78 47.60 2.25
CA GLN A 34 -15.39 48.09 0.92
C GLN A 34 -15.72 47.12 -0.22
N LYS A 35 -15.76 45.82 0.08
CA LYS A 35 -16.15 44.77 -0.88
C LYS A 35 -17.67 44.57 -0.97
N GLY A 36 -18.46 45.34 -0.24
CA GLY A 36 -19.92 45.22 -0.18
C GLY A 36 -20.41 43.93 0.49
N VAL A 37 -19.56 43.25 1.25
CA VAL A 37 -19.90 41.99 1.95
C VAL A 37 -20.55 42.26 3.30
N ILE A 38 -20.15 43.32 3.98
CA ILE A 38 -20.74 43.76 5.24
C ILE A 38 -21.52 45.06 4.97
N PRO A 39 -22.86 45.06 5.13
CA PRO A 39 -23.66 46.25 4.95
C PRO A 39 -23.46 47.22 6.12
N LYS A 40 -23.29 48.50 5.81
CA LYS A 40 -23.27 49.58 6.78
C LYS A 40 -24.53 50.41 6.63
N ARG A 41 -25.34 50.50 7.69
CA ARG A 41 -26.66 51.18 7.65
C ARG A 41 -26.55 52.66 7.29
N SER A 42 -25.51 53.35 7.76
CA SER A 42 -25.23 54.76 7.42
C SER A 42 -23.84 55.16 7.93
N PRO A 43 -23.13 56.13 7.31
CA PRO A 43 -21.86 56.64 7.84
C PRO A 43 -21.92 57.07 9.32
N ASN A 44 -23.10 57.48 9.82
CA ASN A 44 -23.29 57.94 11.19
C ASN A 44 -24.08 56.97 12.11
N LYS A 45 -24.55 55.82 11.60
CA LYS A 45 -25.42 54.89 12.37
C LYS A 45 -24.80 53.52 12.66
N GLY A 46 -23.48 53.39 12.50
CA GLY A 46 -22.76 52.15 12.83
C GLY A 46 -23.20 50.93 12.03
N TYR A 47 -23.01 49.75 12.61
CA TYR A 47 -23.31 48.44 12.02
C TYR A 47 -24.47 47.75 12.73
N ASP A 48 -25.29 47.03 11.96
CA ASP A 48 -26.26 46.06 12.49
C ASP A 48 -25.62 44.68 12.54
N LEU A 49 -25.47 44.14 13.75
CA LEU A 49 -24.87 42.83 13.97
C LEU A 49 -25.55 41.73 13.15
N THR A 50 -26.88 41.71 13.14
CA THR A 50 -27.67 40.61 12.58
C THR A 50 -27.48 40.55 11.07
N GLU A 51 -27.58 41.72 10.43
CA GLU A 51 -27.42 41.89 8.99
C GLU A 51 -25.98 41.61 8.54
N CYS A 52 -24.99 42.06 9.33
CA CYS A 52 -23.58 41.83 9.07
C CYS A 52 -23.19 40.35 9.18
N VAL A 53 -23.68 39.65 10.21
CA VAL A 53 -23.43 38.21 10.41
C VAL A 53 -24.03 37.40 9.28
N GLN A 54 -25.29 37.68 8.91
CA GLN A 54 -25.97 36.96 7.82
C GLN A 54 -25.24 37.13 6.49
N SER A 55 -24.86 38.37 6.14
CA SER A 55 -24.14 38.67 4.89
C SER A 55 -22.75 38.04 4.87
N TYR A 56 -22.04 38.03 6.00
CA TYR A 56 -20.74 37.38 6.13
C TYR A 56 -20.82 35.86 5.97
N LEU A 57 -21.82 35.20 6.59
CA LEU A 57 -22.04 33.76 6.45
C LEU A 57 -22.40 33.37 5.01
N GLN A 58 -23.21 34.16 4.33
CA GLN A 58 -23.51 33.97 2.90
C GLN A 58 -22.25 34.09 2.04
N ASN A 59 -21.34 35.01 2.36
CA ASN A 59 -20.08 35.12 1.64
C ASN A 59 -19.14 33.92 1.85
N LEU A 60 -19.12 33.35 3.06
CA LEU A 60 -18.31 32.18 3.37
C LEU A 60 -18.84 30.92 2.67
N THR A 61 -20.15 30.72 2.68
CA THR A 61 -20.80 29.59 2.00
C THR A 61 -20.59 29.65 0.49
N ALA A 62 -20.84 30.81 -0.14
CA ALA A 62 -20.60 31.01 -1.57
C ALA A 62 -19.12 30.83 -1.99
N LYS A 63 -18.15 31.16 -1.13
CA LYS A 63 -16.72 30.91 -1.39
C LYS A 63 -16.36 29.43 -1.31
N ASN A 64 -16.96 28.68 -0.38
CA ASN A 64 -16.68 27.26 -0.22
C ASN A 64 -17.28 26.43 -1.37
N GLU A 65 -18.48 26.77 -1.82
CA GLU A 65 -19.15 26.09 -2.94
C GLU A 65 -18.37 26.20 -4.25
N ASN A 66 -17.80 27.38 -4.53
CA ASN A 66 -16.98 27.61 -5.73
C ASN A 66 -15.59 26.97 -5.67
N LYS A 67 -15.06 26.68 -4.48
CA LYS A 67 -13.73 26.08 -4.32
C LYS A 67 -13.76 24.55 -4.40
N HIS A 68 -14.87 23.94 -4.03
CA HIS A 68 -15.02 22.48 -4.04
C HIS A 68 -15.40 21.90 -5.41
N SER A 69 -15.97 22.68 -6.32
CA SER A 69 -16.57 22.15 -7.55
C SER A 69 -15.59 21.95 -8.73
N THR A 70 -14.47 22.68 -8.79
CA THR A 70 -13.53 22.60 -9.93
C THR A 70 -12.22 21.87 -9.63
N ASP A 71 -11.67 22.00 -8.42
CA ASP A 71 -10.38 21.37 -8.06
C ASP A 71 -10.55 19.95 -7.49
N SER A 72 -11.65 19.69 -6.76
CA SER A 72 -11.86 18.36 -6.16
C SER A 72 -12.15 17.31 -7.22
N THR A 73 -12.90 17.66 -8.27
CA THR A 73 -13.28 16.75 -9.36
C THR A 73 -12.06 16.29 -10.16
N LYS A 74 -11.13 17.21 -10.50
CA LYS A 74 -9.88 16.85 -11.22
C LYS A 74 -8.93 16.04 -10.35
N ALA A 75 -8.79 16.40 -9.07
CA ALA A 75 -7.98 15.65 -8.12
C ALA A 75 -8.53 14.22 -7.90
N GLN A 76 -9.85 14.06 -7.82
CA GLN A 76 -10.50 12.75 -7.72
C GLN A 76 -10.30 11.90 -8.98
N ILE A 77 -10.39 12.50 -10.16
CA ILE A 77 -10.15 11.79 -11.44
C ILE A 77 -8.69 11.30 -11.50
N GLU A 78 -7.71 12.15 -11.18
CA GLU A 78 -6.30 11.74 -11.17
C GLU A 78 -6.00 10.70 -10.08
N GLN A 79 -6.59 10.82 -8.88
CA GLN A 79 -6.45 9.80 -7.83
C GLN A 79 -7.05 8.46 -8.24
N THR A 80 -8.20 8.48 -8.91
CA THR A 80 -8.83 7.26 -9.45
C THR A 80 -7.93 6.62 -10.51
N ARG A 81 -7.38 7.42 -11.41
CA ARG A 81 -6.43 6.96 -12.43
C ARG A 81 -5.16 6.36 -11.82
N LEU A 82 -4.57 7.02 -10.83
CA LEU A 82 -3.37 6.54 -10.13
C LEU A 82 -3.65 5.26 -9.33
N THR A 83 -4.81 5.17 -8.68
CA THR A 83 -5.20 3.97 -7.93
C THR A 83 -5.38 2.78 -8.86
N ARG A 84 -6.02 2.99 -10.02
CA ARG A 84 -6.14 1.95 -11.05
C ARG A 84 -4.78 1.46 -11.55
N LEU A 85 -3.89 2.37 -11.91
CA LEU A 85 -2.53 2.01 -12.37
C LEU A 85 -1.72 1.27 -11.29
N ARG A 86 -1.90 1.63 -10.02
CA ARG A 86 -1.27 0.91 -8.90
C ARG A 86 -1.85 -0.49 -8.73
N ALA A 87 -3.16 -0.65 -8.88
CA ALA A 87 -3.80 -1.97 -8.83
C ALA A 87 -3.29 -2.87 -9.96
N GLU A 88 -3.28 -2.38 -11.21
CA GLU A 88 -2.75 -3.10 -12.37
C GLU A 88 -1.26 -3.47 -12.18
N ALA A 89 -0.45 -2.56 -11.64
CA ALA A 89 0.96 -2.86 -11.35
C ALA A 89 1.14 -3.92 -10.25
N LEU A 90 0.24 -3.98 -9.27
CA LEU A 90 0.25 -5.00 -8.23
C LEU A 90 -0.20 -6.36 -8.77
N GLU A 91 -1.22 -6.39 -9.64
CA GLU A 91 -1.67 -7.62 -10.32
C GLU A 91 -0.55 -8.21 -11.17
N ILE A 92 0.10 -7.40 -12.02
CA ILE A 92 1.23 -7.85 -12.84
C ILE A 92 2.38 -8.38 -11.96
N LYS A 93 2.69 -7.70 -10.84
CA LYS A 93 3.70 -8.20 -9.90
C LYS A 93 3.28 -9.54 -9.30
N ASN A 94 2.02 -9.69 -8.91
CA ASN A 94 1.51 -10.92 -8.33
C ASN A 94 1.54 -12.07 -9.36
N GLU A 95 1.13 -11.83 -10.60
CA GLU A 95 1.22 -12.82 -11.68
C GLU A 95 2.66 -13.24 -11.97
N ASN A 96 3.59 -12.28 -12.01
CA ASN A 96 5.02 -12.59 -12.19
C ASN A 96 5.57 -13.40 -11.02
N LEU A 97 5.18 -13.08 -9.79
CA LEU A 97 5.57 -13.85 -8.62
C LEU A 97 5.00 -15.27 -8.68
N LEU A 98 3.71 -15.43 -9.00
CA LEU A 98 3.08 -16.73 -9.18
C LEU A 98 3.76 -17.56 -10.28
N ASN A 99 4.14 -16.94 -11.40
CA ASN A 99 4.88 -17.60 -12.48
C ASN A 99 6.32 -17.97 -12.10
N GLN A 100 6.90 -17.36 -11.07
CA GLN A 100 8.23 -17.67 -10.54
C GLN A 100 8.19 -18.65 -9.35
N LEU A 101 7.01 -18.86 -8.76
CA LEU A 101 6.81 -19.76 -7.63
C LEU A 101 6.54 -21.18 -8.13
N LEU A 102 7.54 -22.05 -7.99
CA LEU A 102 7.35 -23.50 -8.18
C LEU A 102 6.56 -24.07 -6.99
N PRO A 103 5.49 -24.86 -7.22
CA PRO A 103 4.82 -25.60 -6.17
C PRO A 103 5.82 -26.48 -5.41
N LYS A 104 5.75 -26.46 -4.07
CA LYS A 104 6.66 -27.20 -3.20
C LYS A 104 6.67 -28.70 -3.51
N GLU A 105 5.49 -29.23 -3.80
CA GLU A 105 5.26 -30.62 -4.19
C GLU A 105 5.97 -30.95 -5.52
N LEU A 106 5.98 -30.00 -6.46
CA LEU A 106 6.64 -30.19 -7.75
C LEU A 106 8.16 -30.16 -7.60
N LEU A 107 8.70 -29.23 -6.81
CA LEU A 107 10.14 -29.17 -6.53
C LEU A 107 10.62 -30.47 -5.87
N LYS A 108 9.90 -30.96 -4.85
CA LYS A 108 10.19 -32.22 -4.17
C LYS A 108 10.17 -33.40 -5.15
N ALA A 109 9.13 -33.50 -5.98
CA ALA A 109 8.99 -34.58 -6.94
C ALA A 109 10.12 -34.58 -7.99
N ILE A 110 10.52 -33.40 -8.48
CA ILE A 110 11.62 -33.28 -9.44
C ILE A 110 12.93 -33.76 -8.81
N VAL A 111 13.25 -33.31 -7.60
CA VAL A 111 14.54 -33.67 -6.99
C VAL A 111 14.60 -35.14 -6.60
N ILE A 112 13.53 -35.70 -6.01
CA ILE A 112 13.47 -37.14 -5.72
C ILE A 112 13.65 -37.96 -7.01
N ARG A 113 13.02 -37.55 -8.11
CA ARG A 113 13.17 -38.23 -9.40
C ARG A 113 14.60 -38.14 -9.92
N GLN A 114 15.23 -36.97 -9.84
CA GLN A 114 16.62 -36.78 -10.28
C GLN A 114 17.61 -37.57 -9.41
N SER A 115 17.45 -37.54 -8.08
CA SER A 115 18.27 -38.35 -7.16
C SER A 115 18.17 -39.84 -7.49
N HIS A 116 16.96 -40.36 -7.74
CA HIS A 116 16.80 -41.75 -8.17
C HIS A 116 17.49 -42.05 -9.49
N HIS A 117 17.39 -41.16 -10.50
CA HIS A 117 18.06 -41.35 -11.78
C HIS A 117 19.59 -41.39 -11.63
N VAL A 118 20.15 -40.51 -10.79
CA VAL A 118 21.58 -40.49 -10.49
C VAL A 118 22.01 -41.78 -9.77
N ILE A 119 21.26 -42.24 -8.77
CA ILE A 119 21.55 -43.49 -8.05
C ILE A 119 21.48 -44.70 -8.98
N GLN A 120 20.47 -44.77 -9.85
CA GLN A 120 20.33 -45.86 -10.83
C GLN A 120 21.51 -45.86 -11.81
N THR A 121 21.89 -44.70 -12.33
CA THR A 121 23.04 -44.61 -13.25
C THR A 121 24.34 -44.97 -12.53
N ALA A 122 24.57 -44.43 -11.33
CA ALA A 122 25.79 -44.67 -10.56
C ALA A 122 25.94 -46.13 -10.12
N SER A 123 24.84 -46.80 -9.74
CA SER A 123 24.86 -48.21 -9.33
C SER A 123 25.13 -49.17 -10.48
N THR A 124 24.86 -48.78 -11.73
CA THR A 124 25.21 -49.60 -12.91
C THR A 124 26.67 -49.45 -13.36
N LEU A 125 27.40 -48.43 -12.89
CA LEU A 125 28.80 -48.19 -13.29
C LEU A 125 29.74 -49.33 -12.88
N PRO A 126 29.72 -49.84 -11.63
CA PRO A 126 30.55 -50.98 -11.25
C PRO A 126 30.30 -52.21 -12.13
N ASP A 127 29.03 -52.53 -12.38
CA ASP A 127 28.63 -53.69 -13.19
C ASP A 127 29.13 -53.55 -14.64
N HIS A 128 28.99 -52.37 -15.24
CA HIS A 128 29.51 -52.11 -16.59
C HIS A 128 31.03 -52.25 -16.65
N ILE A 129 31.75 -51.80 -15.63
CA ILE A 129 33.21 -51.89 -15.57
C ILE A 129 33.66 -53.34 -15.36
N GLU A 130 32.94 -54.12 -14.55
CA GLU A 130 33.19 -55.56 -14.37
C GLU A 130 32.96 -56.35 -15.68
N THR A 131 31.97 -55.96 -16.50
CA THR A 131 31.70 -56.62 -17.80
C THR A 131 32.69 -56.29 -18.92
N LEU A 132 33.44 -55.19 -18.81
CA LEU A 132 34.37 -54.74 -19.86
C LEU A 132 35.71 -55.49 -19.88
N ASP A 133 35.88 -56.49 -18.99
CA ASP A 133 37.07 -57.35 -18.87
C ASP A 133 38.39 -56.56 -18.91
N LEU A 134 38.36 -55.40 -18.27
CA LEU A 134 39.54 -54.62 -18.00
C LEU A 134 40.24 -55.30 -16.83
N ASN A 135 41.52 -55.61 -16.97
CA ASN A 135 42.39 -56.15 -15.92
C ASN A 135 42.60 -55.10 -14.80
N LEU A 136 41.51 -54.58 -14.24
CA LEU A 136 41.49 -53.58 -13.19
C LEU A 136 41.94 -54.26 -11.90
N ASP A 137 42.91 -53.64 -11.24
CA ASP A 137 43.30 -54.04 -9.91
C ASP A 137 42.08 -53.99 -8.97
N LYS A 138 41.95 -54.98 -8.08
CA LYS A 138 40.86 -55.07 -7.10
C LYS A 138 40.70 -53.77 -6.30
N GLN A 139 41.81 -53.08 -6.05
CA GLN A 139 41.81 -51.78 -5.37
C GLN A 139 41.02 -50.71 -6.14
N VAL A 140 41.09 -50.69 -7.47
CA VAL A 140 40.37 -49.71 -8.30
C VAL A 140 38.86 -49.97 -8.27
N ILE A 141 38.45 -51.24 -8.33
CA ILE A 141 37.04 -51.64 -8.22
C ILE A 141 36.48 -51.26 -6.85
N GLU A 142 37.26 -51.47 -5.79
CA GLU A 142 36.85 -51.12 -4.42
C GLU A 142 36.70 -49.60 -4.23
N VAL A 143 37.63 -48.80 -4.78
CA VAL A 143 37.51 -47.33 -4.81
C VAL A 143 36.26 -46.89 -5.58
N ILE A 144 35.96 -47.49 -6.73
CA ILE A 144 34.76 -47.18 -7.51
C ILE A 144 33.49 -47.48 -6.70
N LYS A 145 33.42 -48.65 -6.04
CA LYS A 145 32.29 -49.03 -5.18
C LYS A 145 32.12 -48.04 -4.01
N GLN A 146 33.23 -47.62 -3.38
CA GLN A 146 33.20 -46.60 -2.34
C GLN A 146 32.69 -45.25 -2.86
N THR A 147 33.15 -44.80 -4.03
CA THR A 147 32.69 -43.55 -4.65
C THR A 147 31.20 -43.61 -5.01
N VAL A 148 30.71 -44.73 -5.56
CA VAL A 148 29.28 -44.93 -5.86
C VAL A 148 28.43 -44.87 -4.58
N ASN A 149 28.91 -45.47 -3.49
CA ASN A 149 28.23 -45.39 -2.19
C ASN A 149 28.20 -43.96 -1.64
N GLN A 150 29.31 -43.21 -1.76
CA GLN A 150 29.37 -41.80 -1.37
C GLN A 150 28.39 -40.94 -2.19
N VAL A 151 28.32 -41.15 -3.50
CA VAL A 151 27.37 -40.44 -4.38
C VAL A 151 25.93 -40.76 -4.00
N THR A 152 25.64 -42.03 -3.67
CA THR A 152 24.31 -42.47 -3.21
C THR A 152 23.92 -41.80 -1.90
N GLN A 153 24.85 -41.73 -0.95
CA GLN A 153 24.64 -41.05 0.33
C GLN A 153 24.35 -39.55 0.13
N ILE A 154 25.16 -38.85 -0.68
CA ILE A 154 24.96 -37.43 -0.99
C ILE A 154 23.58 -37.19 -1.63
N CYS A 155 23.15 -38.07 -2.55
CA CYS A 155 21.84 -37.94 -3.20
C CYS A 155 20.68 -38.11 -2.20
N HIS A 156 20.84 -38.97 -1.19
CA HIS A 156 19.86 -39.17 -0.13
C HIS A 156 19.81 -37.96 0.81
N GLU A 157 20.97 -37.49 1.29
CA GLU A 157 21.08 -36.29 2.13
C GLU A 157 20.53 -35.05 1.44
N THR A 158 20.75 -34.92 0.12
CA THR A 158 20.18 -33.82 -0.68
C THR A 158 18.66 -33.89 -0.75
N ALA A 159 18.09 -35.09 -0.90
CA ALA A 159 16.64 -35.27 -0.91
C ALA A 159 16.01 -34.92 0.46
N GLU A 160 16.62 -35.36 1.56
CA GLU A 160 16.16 -35.03 2.92
C GLU A 160 16.37 -33.55 3.28
N GLY A 161 17.48 -32.95 2.85
CA GLY A 161 17.79 -31.54 3.10
C GLY A 161 16.76 -30.60 2.45
N ILE A 162 16.25 -30.96 1.28
CA ILE A 162 15.19 -30.20 0.60
C ILE A 162 13.86 -30.32 1.34
N ASP A 163 13.53 -31.50 1.88
CA ASP A 163 12.34 -31.67 2.71
C ASP A 163 12.37 -30.76 3.95
N LYS A 164 13.54 -30.63 4.61
CA LYS A 164 13.71 -29.71 5.74
C LYS A 164 13.59 -28.25 5.30
N ALA A 165 14.30 -27.85 4.23
CA ALA A 165 14.30 -26.47 3.74
C ALA A 165 12.90 -26.00 3.28
N ILE A 166 12.11 -26.88 2.67
CA ILE A 166 10.73 -26.60 2.25
C ILE A 166 9.80 -26.35 3.45
N ASN A 167 9.98 -27.13 4.53
CA ASN A 167 9.19 -27.01 5.75
C ASN A 167 9.55 -25.74 6.53
N GLU A 168 10.83 -25.45 6.72
CA GLU A 168 11.32 -24.25 7.41
C GLU A 168 10.91 -22.96 6.67
N SER A 169 10.91 -22.98 5.34
CA SER A 169 10.43 -21.85 4.53
C SER A 169 8.91 -21.63 4.61
N GLY A 170 8.13 -22.63 5.06
CA GLY A 170 6.69 -22.53 5.24
C GLY A 170 6.27 -21.77 6.50
N ASP A 171 7.11 -21.75 7.53
CA ASP A 171 6.81 -21.07 8.80
C ASP A 171 7.14 -19.57 8.78
N LEU A 172 7.88 -19.08 7.77
CA LEU A 172 8.20 -17.67 7.60
C LEU A 172 7.09 -16.85 6.90
N VAL A 173 6.02 -17.49 6.43
CA VAL A 173 4.93 -16.86 5.65
C VAL A 173 3.59 -16.82 6.41
N LYS A 174 3.58 -17.25 7.69
CA LYS A 174 2.43 -17.06 8.60
C LYS A 174 2.61 -15.77 9.41
#